data_AF-A0A3M8V979-F1
#
_entry.id   AF-A0A3M8V979-F1
#
_cell.length_a   1.000
_cell.length_b   1.000
_cell.length_c   1.000
_cell.angle_alpha   90.00
_cell.angle_beta   90.00
_cell.angle_gamma   90.00
#
_symmetry.space_group_name_H-M   'P 1'
#
loop_
_entity.id
_entity.type
_entity.pdbx_description
1 polymer ?
#
loop_
_entity_poly.entity_id
_entity_poly.type
_entity_poly.pdbx_seq_one_letter_code
_entity_poly.pdbx_strand_id
1 'polypeptide(L)'
;GELLRTRHAARLLTGTLIGRLPNATAPPYAAVRRAIKVAGGAEAADADYLRRVREAAPDDTVRAMVTELAVEPLHTRRDADEAYAGEQLVRVRQAAVNHRIAEVQGTLQRLGQRADPAHLAAVQNELWVLQQYAQSLQTQGAAAL
;
A
#
# COMPACT_ATOMS: atom_id res chain seq x y z
N GLY A 1 -19.01 -0.33 -15.15
CA GLY A 1 -19.29 1.09 -14.87
C GLY A 1 -18.24 1.56 -13.89
N GLU A 2 -17.48 2.58 -14.25
CA GLU A 2 -16.31 3.13 -13.56
C GLU A 2 -16.46 3.26 -12.03
N LEU A 3 -17.65 3.63 -11.54
CA LEU A 3 -17.98 3.68 -10.11
C LEU A 3 -17.81 2.34 -9.36
N LEU A 4 -18.09 1.20 -10.00
CA LEU A 4 -17.84 -0.13 -9.43
C LEU A 4 -16.33 -0.41 -9.36
N ARG A 5 -15.57 0.02 -10.38
CA ARG A 5 -14.10 -0.08 -10.38
C ARG A 5 -13.52 0.73 -9.24
N THR A 6 -13.92 2.00 -9.12
CA THR A 6 -13.44 2.91 -8.08
C THR A 6 -13.82 2.44 -6.69
N ARG A 7 -15.04 1.90 -6.49
CA ARG A 7 -15.48 1.37 -5.19
C ARG A 7 -14.78 0.07 -4.80
N HIS A 8 -14.56 -0.86 -5.72
CA HIS A 8 -13.83 -2.11 -5.42
C HIS A 8 -12.33 -1.89 -5.31
N ALA A 9 -11.75 -1.05 -6.17
CA ALA A 9 -10.37 -0.60 -6.08
C ALA A 9 -10.12 0.14 -4.78
N ALA A 10 -10.95 1.13 -4.41
CA ALA A 10 -10.85 1.81 -3.14
C ALA A 10 -10.94 0.81 -1.98
N ARG A 11 -11.93 -0.09 -1.91
CA ARG A 11 -12.04 -1.03 -0.79
C ARG A 11 -10.86 -2.01 -0.68
N LEU A 12 -10.34 -2.50 -1.80
CA LEU A 12 -9.24 -3.48 -1.80
C LEU A 12 -7.85 -2.83 -1.72
N LEU A 13 -7.70 -1.58 -2.17
CA LEU A 13 -6.49 -0.75 -1.99
C LEU A 13 -6.44 -0.09 -0.60
N THR A 14 -7.61 0.19 -0.01
CA THR A 14 -7.75 0.71 1.37
C THR A 14 -7.68 -0.41 2.42
N GLY A 15 -7.32 -1.64 2.02
CA GLY A 15 -6.96 -2.75 2.91
C GLY A 15 -5.66 -2.52 3.70
N THR A 16 -5.50 -1.30 4.22
CA THR A 16 -4.43 -0.79 5.05
C THR A 16 -5.12 0.08 6.08
N LEU A 17 -5.41 -0.42 7.28
CA LEU A 17 -4.39 -0.52 8.34
C LEU A 17 -3.32 0.56 8.28
N ILE A 18 -3.76 1.81 8.21
CA ILE A 18 -2.93 2.96 8.61
C ILE A 18 -3.58 3.74 9.75
N GLY A 19 -4.73 3.27 10.24
CA GLY A 19 -5.33 3.78 11.48
C GLY A 19 -5.12 2.92 12.71
N ARG A 20 -4.71 1.64 12.60
CA ARG A 20 -4.80 0.70 13.74
C ARG A 20 -3.51 -0.03 14.13
N LEU A 21 -2.51 -0.18 13.26
CA LEU A 21 -1.24 -0.83 13.63
C LEU A 21 -0.06 -0.20 12.86
N PRO A 22 1.08 0.08 13.51
CA PRO A 22 2.29 0.65 12.89
C PRO A 22 3.01 -0.29 11.89
N ASN A 23 2.35 -1.34 11.40
CA ASN A 23 2.96 -2.44 10.65
C ASN A 23 1.93 -3.04 9.68
N ALA A 24 1.68 -2.33 8.59
CA ALA A 24 1.03 -2.83 7.37
C ALA A 24 1.82 -3.95 6.64
N THR A 25 2.80 -4.55 7.31
CA THR A 25 3.65 -5.67 6.88
C THR A 25 3.23 -7.01 7.50
N ALA A 26 2.12 -7.07 8.25
CA ALA A 26 1.66 -8.33 8.81
C ALA A 26 1.36 -9.37 7.70
N PRO A 27 1.81 -10.63 7.85
CA PRO A 27 1.75 -11.66 6.79
C PRO A 27 0.39 -11.82 6.06
N PRO A 28 -0.78 -11.69 6.72
CA PRO A 28 -2.07 -11.80 6.06
C PRO A 28 -2.34 -10.71 5.01
N TYR A 29 -1.97 -9.45 5.27
CA TYR A 29 -2.19 -8.34 4.32
C TYR A 29 -1.29 -8.45 3.09
N ALA A 30 -0.07 -8.96 3.27
CA ALA A 30 0.80 -9.28 2.14
C ALA A 30 0.17 -10.37 1.24
N ALA A 31 -0.54 -11.35 1.83
CA ALA A 31 -1.25 -12.38 1.08
C ALA A 31 -2.47 -11.82 0.32
N VAL A 32 -3.24 -10.92 0.93
CA VAL A 32 -4.32 -10.18 0.25
C VAL A 32 -3.78 -9.41 -0.95
N ARG A 33 -2.67 -8.67 -0.77
CA ARG A 33 -2.03 -7.93 -1.88
C ARG A 33 -1.57 -8.85 -3.02
N ARG A 34 -1.05 -10.04 -2.70
CA ARG A 34 -0.69 -11.04 -3.72
C ARG A 34 -1.93 -11.54 -4.47
N ALA A 35 -3.01 -11.87 -3.75
CA ALA A 35 -4.26 -12.30 -4.37
C ALA A 35 -4.84 -11.23 -5.30
N ILE A 36 -4.80 -9.96 -4.89
CA ILE A 36 -5.16 -8.80 -5.73
C ILE A 36 -4.32 -8.75 -7.01
N LYS A 37 -3.00 -8.93 -6.91
CA LYS A 37 -2.11 -8.93 -8.08
C LYS A 37 -2.41 -10.09 -9.03
N VAL A 38 -2.65 -11.29 -8.51
CA VAL A 38 -3.02 -12.48 -9.30
C VAL A 38 -4.36 -12.28 -10.01
N ALA A 39 -5.31 -11.58 -9.38
CA ALA A 39 -6.59 -11.24 -9.99
C ALA A 39 -6.51 -10.15 -11.07
N GLY A 40 -5.32 -9.63 -11.39
CA GLY A 40 -5.10 -8.61 -12.42
C GLY A 40 -4.95 -7.18 -11.87
N GLY A 41 -4.96 -7.01 -10.55
CA GLY A 41 -4.87 -5.69 -9.92
C GLY A 41 -6.15 -4.87 -10.04
N ALA A 42 -6.16 -3.71 -9.39
CA ALA A 42 -7.35 -2.86 -9.26
C ALA A 42 -7.84 -2.28 -10.61
N GLU A 43 -6.94 -2.11 -11.59
CA GLU A 43 -7.29 -1.63 -12.94
C GLU A 43 -8.16 -2.63 -13.71
N ALA A 44 -7.98 -3.94 -13.46
CA ALA A 44 -8.76 -5.00 -14.07
C ALA A 44 -10.11 -5.24 -13.37
N ALA A 45 -10.54 -4.34 -12.48
CA ALA A 45 -11.77 -4.49 -11.73
C ALA A 45 -13.01 -4.47 -12.65
N ASP A 46 -13.90 -5.41 -12.39
CA ASP A 46 -15.22 -5.58 -12.99
C ASP A 46 -16.15 -6.23 -11.95
N ALA A 47 -17.34 -6.66 -12.36
CA ALA A 47 -18.31 -7.28 -11.45
C ALA A 47 -17.79 -8.58 -10.80
N ASP A 48 -16.90 -9.31 -11.48
CA ASP A 48 -16.34 -10.59 -11.02
C ASP A 48 -15.03 -10.44 -10.23
N TYR A 49 -14.49 -9.22 -10.15
CA TYR A 49 -13.17 -8.99 -9.58
C TYR A 49 -13.03 -9.48 -8.15
N LEU A 50 -14.01 -9.21 -7.28
CA LEU A 50 -13.94 -9.68 -5.89
C LEU A 50 -13.93 -11.21 -5.79
N ARG A 51 -14.67 -11.89 -6.68
CA ARG A 51 -14.65 -13.35 -6.77
C ARG A 51 -13.26 -13.84 -7.18
N ARG A 52 -12.66 -13.25 -8.22
CA ARG A 52 -11.28 -13.57 -8.66
C ARG A 52 -10.24 -13.36 -7.56
N VAL A 53 -10.34 -12.27 -6.79
CA VAL A 53 -9.43 -12.01 -5.65
C VAL A 53 -9.59 -13.07 -4.56
N ARG A 54 -10.82 -13.49 -4.24
CA ARG A 54 -11.08 -14.57 -3.27
C ARG A 54 -10.60 -15.93 -3.77
N GLU A 55 -10.72 -16.23 -5.06
CA GLU A 55 -10.20 -17.46 -5.67
C GLU A 55 -8.67 -17.52 -5.67
N ALA A 56 -8.00 -16.37 -5.79
CA ALA A 56 -6.54 -16.26 -5.72
C ALA A 56 -5.97 -16.30 -4.29
N ALA A 57 -6.82 -16.28 -3.26
CA ALA A 57 -6.39 -16.31 -1.87
C ALA A 57 -5.88 -17.72 -1.48
N PRO A 58 -4.73 -17.81 -0.80
CA PRO A 58 -4.07 -19.10 -0.54
C PRO A 58 -4.81 -19.99 0.46
N ASP A 59 -5.63 -19.40 1.34
CA ASP A 59 -6.31 -20.11 2.42
C ASP A 59 -7.62 -19.38 2.81
N ASP A 60 -8.41 -20.00 3.69
CA ASP A 60 -9.69 -19.45 4.16
C ASP A 60 -9.53 -18.20 5.01
N THR A 61 -8.39 -18.03 5.69
CA THR A 61 -8.10 -16.84 6.49
C THR A 61 -7.96 -15.62 5.59
N VAL A 62 -7.20 -15.72 4.49
CA VAL A 62 -7.07 -14.64 3.51
C VAL A 62 -8.38 -14.42 2.76
N ARG A 63 -9.15 -15.48 2.45
CA ARG A 63 -10.49 -15.32 1.85
C ARG A 63 -11.45 -14.54 2.75
N ALA A 64 -11.47 -14.86 4.04
CA ALA A 64 -12.30 -14.16 5.02
C ALA A 64 -11.90 -12.68 5.11
N MET A 65 -10.58 -12.40 5.20
CA MET A 65 -10.07 -11.03 5.22
C MET A 65 -10.45 -10.23 3.97
N VAL A 66 -10.37 -10.83 2.77
CA VAL A 66 -10.83 -10.17 1.53
C VAL A 66 -12.32 -9.84 1.60
N THR A 67 -13.14 -10.75 2.14
CA THR A 67 -14.58 -10.51 2.32
C THR A 67 -14.84 -9.38 3.32
N GLU A 68 -14.16 -9.37 4.45
CA GLU A 68 -14.26 -8.30 5.47
C GLU A 68 -13.90 -6.94 4.88
N LEU A 69 -12.75 -6.84 4.20
CA LEU A 69 -12.30 -5.61 3.56
C LEU A 69 -13.26 -5.14 2.46
N ALA A 70 -13.91 -6.06 1.75
CA ALA A 70 -14.85 -5.73 0.69
C ALA A 70 -16.17 -5.14 1.20
N VAL A 71 -16.54 -5.42 2.46
CA VAL A 71 -17.77 -4.92 3.08
C VAL A 71 -17.51 -3.79 4.08
N GLU A 72 -16.25 -3.48 4.37
CA GLU A 72 -15.90 -2.41 5.30
C GLU A 72 -16.53 -1.07 4.86
N PRO A 73 -17.27 -0.39 5.75
CA PRO A 73 -17.88 0.88 5.42
C PRO A 73 -16.79 1.93 5.17
N LEU A 74 -16.87 2.57 4.01
CA LEU A 74 -15.95 3.64 3.64
C LEU A 74 -16.10 4.81 4.61
N HIS A 75 -14.98 5.42 5.00
CA HIS A 75 -14.97 6.60 5.88
C HIS A 75 -15.29 7.89 5.13
N THR A 76 -16.33 7.88 4.31
CA THR A 76 -16.85 9.04 3.58
C THR A 76 -18.37 8.99 3.52
N ARG A 77 -19.00 10.18 3.60
CA ARG A 77 -20.46 10.34 3.43
C ARG A 77 -20.87 10.42 1.96
N ARG A 78 -19.91 10.59 1.06
CA ARG A 78 -20.12 10.63 -0.40
C ARG A 78 -19.78 9.27 -1.00
N ASP A 79 -20.23 9.02 -2.22
CA ASP A 79 -19.72 7.87 -2.97
C ASP A 79 -18.21 7.99 -3.14
N ALA A 80 -17.48 6.90 -2.91
CA ALA A 80 -16.05 6.87 -3.17
C ALA A 80 -15.80 7.11 -4.66
N ASP A 81 -15.07 8.16 -4.92
CA ASP A 81 -14.57 8.58 -6.21
C ASP A 81 -13.03 8.39 -6.27
N GLU A 82 -12.46 8.77 -7.39
CA GLU A 82 -11.02 8.66 -7.65
C GLU A 82 -10.20 9.48 -6.65
N ALA A 83 -10.71 10.66 -6.26
CA ALA A 83 -10.06 11.52 -5.27
C ALA A 83 -9.96 10.82 -3.90
N TYR A 84 -11.06 10.22 -3.42
CA TYR A 84 -11.04 9.44 -2.19
C TYR A 84 -10.05 8.27 -2.25
N ALA A 85 -10.05 7.52 -3.37
CA ALA A 85 -9.13 6.41 -3.57
C ALA A 85 -7.66 6.88 -3.58
N GLY A 86 -7.37 8.01 -4.24
CA GLY A 86 -6.06 8.65 -4.27
C GLY A 86 -5.59 9.06 -2.89
N GLU A 87 -6.45 9.70 -2.08
CA GLU A 87 -6.11 10.08 -0.70
C GLU A 87 -5.78 8.87 0.18
N GLN A 88 -6.57 7.80 0.08
CA GLN A 88 -6.27 6.58 0.84
C GLN A 88 -4.93 5.98 0.38
N LEU A 89 -4.69 5.90 -0.93
CA LEU A 89 -3.45 5.36 -1.47
C LEU A 89 -2.22 6.21 -1.08
N VAL A 90 -2.33 7.54 -1.00
CA VAL A 90 -1.26 8.41 -0.48
C VAL A 90 -0.92 8.04 0.96
N ARG A 91 -1.92 7.86 1.83
CA ARG A 91 -1.69 7.45 3.23
C ARG A 91 -0.94 6.11 3.28
N VAL A 92 -1.34 5.16 2.43
CA VAL A 92 -0.67 3.87 2.23
C VAL A 92 0.80 4.01 1.90
N ARG A 93 1.08 4.76 0.85
CA ARG A 93 2.45 4.95 0.39
C ARG A 93 3.28 5.74 1.41
N GLN A 94 2.68 6.69 2.13
CA GLN A 94 3.37 7.46 3.17
C GLN A 94 3.83 6.60 4.35
N ALA A 95 2.98 5.70 4.86
CA ALA A 95 3.39 4.81 5.94
C ALA A 95 4.49 3.83 5.48
N ALA A 96 4.36 3.29 4.27
CA ALA A 96 5.33 2.37 3.71
C ALA A 96 6.71 3.04 3.49
N VAL A 97 6.74 4.24 2.90
CA VAL A 97 8.00 4.97 2.68
C VAL A 97 8.65 5.39 4.00
N ASN A 98 7.87 5.83 4.99
CA ASN A 98 8.38 6.20 6.31
C ASN A 98 9.00 5.00 7.03
N HIS A 99 8.36 3.82 6.95
CA HIS A 99 8.93 2.59 7.48
C HIS A 99 10.27 2.25 6.79
N ARG A 100 10.31 2.32 5.45
CA ARG A 100 11.54 2.01 4.70
C ARG A 100 12.67 2.98 5.03
N ILE A 101 12.38 4.28 5.17
CA ILE A 101 13.34 5.29 5.62
C ILE A 101 13.95 4.88 6.97
N ALA A 102 13.13 4.46 7.94
CA ALA A 102 13.62 4.02 9.25
C ALA A 102 14.53 2.78 9.16
N GLU A 103 14.21 1.81 8.30
CA GLU A 103 15.07 0.64 8.05
C GLU A 103 16.43 1.02 7.45
N VAL A 104 16.43 1.89 6.44
CA VAL A 104 17.63 2.36 5.74
C VAL A 104 18.50 3.19 6.70
N GLN A 105 17.91 4.06 7.51
CA GLN A 105 18.62 4.79 8.56
C GLN A 105 19.25 3.86 9.60
N GLY A 106 18.52 2.84 10.06
CA GLY A 106 19.08 1.83 10.96
C GLY A 106 20.23 1.04 10.33
N THR A 107 20.20 0.84 9.02
CA THR A 107 21.29 0.21 8.26
C THR A 107 22.53 1.11 8.19
N LEU A 108 22.35 2.40 7.89
CA LEU A 108 23.44 3.39 7.90
C LEU A 108 24.11 3.48 9.28
N GLN A 109 23.32 3.48 10.37
CA GLN A 109 23.86 3.51 11.73
C GLN A 109 24.74 2.28 12.04
N ARG A 110 24.36 1.09 11.54
CA ARG A 110 25.12 -0.15 11.76
C ARG A 110 26.36 -0.28 10.88
N LEU A 111 26.32 0.25 9.65
CA LEU A 111 27.47 0.24 8.73
C LEU A 111 28.69 0.95 9.31
N GLY A 112 28.47 1.99 10.13
CA GLY A 112 29.53 2.68 10.85
C GLY A 112 30.58 3.31 9.94
N GLN A 113 31.73 3.69 10.52
CA GLN A 113 32.80 4.44 9.85
C GLN A 113 33.74 3.56 9.00
N ARG A 114 33.57 2.23 8.99
CA ARG A 114 34.46 1.27 8.29
C ARG A 114 33.83 0.63 7.06
N ALA A 115 32.62 1.06 6.69
CA ALA A 115 31.94 0.55 5.50
C ALA A 115 32.69 0.95 4.23
N ASP A 116 32.61 0.08 3.22
CA ASP A 116 33.06 0.38 1.87
C ASP A 116 32.40 1.69 1.36
N PRO A 117 33.16 2.68 0.85
CA PRO A 117 32.61 3.96 0.41
C PRO A 117 31.52 3.84 -0.66
N ALA A 118 31.65 2.87 -1.58
CA ALA A 118 30.64 2.67 -2.63
C ALA A 118 29.34 2.13 -2.04
N HIS A 119 29.42 1.16 -1.12
CA HIS A 119 28.25 0.68 -0.40
C HIS A 119 27.57 1.77 0.43
N LEU A 120 28.35 2.59 1.15
CA LEU A 120 27.82 3.72 1.92
C LEU A 120 27.08 4.73 1.02
N ALA A 121 27.68 5.10 -0.12
CA ALA A 121 27.07 6.01 -1.08
C ALA A 121 25.75 5.46 -1.65
N ALA A 122 25.68 4.15 -1.92
CA ALA A 122 24.46 3.51 -2.42
C ALA A 122 23.31 3.61 -1.40
N VAL A 123 23.57 3.32 -0.12
CA VAL A 123 22.54 3.39 0.93
C VAL A 123 22.11 4.85 1.21
N GLN A 124 23.03 5.81 1.15
CA GLN A 124 22.71 7.24 1.26
C GLN A 124 21.83 7.72 0.10
N ASN A 125 22.13 7.29 -1.13
CA ASN A 125 21.32 7.60 -2.29
C ASN A 125 19.91 7.01 -2.18
N GLU A 126 19.78 5.75 -1.73
CA GLU A 126 18.47 5.14 -1.47
C GLU A 126 17.67 5.98 -0.45
N LEU A 127 18.30 6.37 0.66
CA LEU A 127 17.66 7.22 1.67
C LEU A 127 17.16 8.54 1.07
N TRP A 128 18.00 9.22 0.28
CA TRP A 128 17.64 10.49 -0.34
C TRP A 128 16.44 10.33 -1.29
N VAL A 129 16.44 9.30 -2.13
CA VAL A 129 15.31 9.01 -3.05
C VAL A 129 14.01 8.79 -2.26
N LEU A 130 14.06 8.00 -1.18
CA LEU A 130 12.90 7.75 -0.34
C LEU A 130 12.38 9.03 0.34
N GLN A 131 13.28 9.90 0.80
CA GLN A 131 12.91 11.18 1.41
C GLN A 131 12.25 12.12 0.39
N GLN A 132 12.77 12.18 -0.84
CA GLN A 132 12.13 12.95 -1.91
C GLN A 132 10.74 12.42 -2.23
N TYR A 133 10.57 11.08 -2.23
CA TYR A 133 9.27 10.47 -2.46
C TYR A 133 8.28 10.75 -1.33
N ALA A 134 8.72 10.67 -0.08
CA ALA A 134 7.90 11.05 1.08
C ALA A 134 7.45 12.52 0.99
N GLN A 135 8.35 13.41 0.55
CA GLN A 135 8.05 14.83 0.39
C GLN A 135 7.06 15.09 -0.77
N SER A 136 7.16 14.38 -1.88
CA SER A 136 6.22 14.52 -2.99
C SER A 136 4.81 14.06 -2.60
N LEU A 137 4.68 12.94 -1.89
CA LEU A 137 3.41 12.48 -1.33
C LEU A 137 2.78 13.50 -0.37
N GLN A 138 3.59 14.13 0.48
CA GLN A 138 3.11 15.15 1.41
C GLN A 138 2.63 16.44 0.70
N THR A 139 3.35 16.87 -0.35
CA THR A 139 3.11 18.17 -0.99
C THR A 139 2.09 18.10 -2.12
N GLN A 140 2.09 17.01 -2.90
CA GLN A 140 1.30 16.85 -4.11
C GLN A 140 0.15 15.84 -3.92
N GLY A 141 0.15 15.08 -2.83
CA GLY A 141 -0.89 14.11 -2.53
C GLY A 141 -1.04 13.09 -3.64
N ALA A 142 -2.26 12.91 -4.14
CA ALA A 142 -2.57 11.93 -5.17
C ALA A 142 -1.84 12.18 -6.51
N ALA A 143 -1.41 13.41 -6.78
CA ALA A 143 -0.65 13.74 -7.99
C ALA A 143 0.79 13.21 -7.98
N ALA A 144 1.30 12.74 -6.83
CA ALA A 144 2.61 12.10 -6.69
C ALA A 144 2.56 10.56 -6.74
N LEU A 145 1.40 9.96 -7.04
CA LEU A 145 1.20 8.52 -7.15
C LEU A 145 1.63 7.96 -8.50
#